data_AF-A0A6I9YXS3-F1
#
_entry.id   AF-A0A6I9YXS3-F1
#
_cell.length_a   1.000
_cell.length_b   1.000
_cell.length_c   1.000
_cell.angle_alpha   90.00
_cell.angle_beta   90.00
_cell.angle_gamma   90.00
#
_symmetry.space_group_name_H-M   'P 1'
#
loop_
_entity.id
_entity.type
_entity.pdbx_description
1 polymer ?
#
loop_
_entity_poly.entity_id
_entity_poly.type
_entity_poly.pdbx_seq_one_letter_code
_entity_poly.pdbx_strand_id
1 'polypeptide(L)'
;MSGFQRPFPYTVYIKYKCICTSLQILFCTLNTHKVDMQKLLGGQIGLEDFIFAHIRGDTKEVEVTKTEDALGLTITDNGAGYAFIKRIKEGSIMNRIPTVSVGDSIEAINDQTIVGCRHYEVAKMLREMPQAQPFTLRLVQPKRAFDMISQRTRSSKSSSEEKIGSGRETLRLRATGTATVEQAPSEFEEEAAEKMDDLLESYMGIRDLEL
;
A
#
# COMPACT_ATOMS: atom_id res chain seq x y z
N MET A 1 34.28 -9.59 18.34
CA MET A 1 34.26 -8.21 17.80
C MET A 1 32.96 -8.05 17.03
N SER A 2 32.00 -7.39 17.66
CA SER A 2 30.60 -7.23 17.25
C SER A 2 30.45 -6.09 16.24
N GLY A 3 30.02 -6.41 15.03
CA GLY A 3 29.57 -5.42 14.04
C GLY A 3 28.06 -5.41 13.94
N PHE A 4 27.37 -4.73 14.86
CA PHE A 4 25.96 -4.40 14.68
C PHE A 4 25.90 -3.21 13.71
N GLN A 5 25.65 -3.50 12.44
CA GLN A 5 25.38 -2.45 11.46
C GLN A 5 24.02 -1.84 11.79
N ARG A 6 24.01 -0.55 12.15
CA ARG A 6 22.78 0.17 12.47
C ARG A 6 21.79 0.05 11.30
N PRO A 7 20.54 -0.40 11.50
CA PRO A 7 19.56 -0.42 10.43
C PRO A 7 19.26 1.02 10.00
N PHE A 8 19.01 1.21 8.71
CA PHE A 8 18.67 2.50 8.11
C PHE A 8 17.55 3.19 8.91
N PRO A 9 17.55 4.52 9.05
CA PRO A 9 16.61 5.25 9.92
C PRO A 9 15.12 5.14 9.54
N TYR A 10 14.79 4.36 8.52
CA TYR A 10 13.45 4.27 7.92
C TYR A 10 12.94 2.82 7.78
N THR A 11 13.67 1.83 8.28
CA THR A 11 13.27 0.42 8.22
C THR A 11 12.79 -0.03 9.60
N VAL A 12 11.48 -0.04 9.79
CA VAL A 12 10.86 -0.64 10.98
C VAL A 12 10.80 -2.15 10.76
N TYR A 13 11.71 -2.88 11.39
CA TYR A 13 11.58 -4.33 11.52
C TYR A 13 10.49 -4.64 12.55
N ILE A 14 9.30 -5.07 12.11
CA ILE A 14 8.22 -5.57 13.01
C ILE A 14 8.56 -6.96 13.57
N LYS A 15 9.83 -7.25 13.84
CA LYS A 15 10.25 -8.43 14.60
C LYS A 15 10.87 -8.07 15.95
N TYR A 16 11.41 -6.86 16.12
CA TYR A 16 11.93 -6.39 17.41
C TYR A 16 11.76 -4.87 17.55
N LYS A 17 10.80 -4.48 18.41
CA LYS A 17 10.67 -3.15 19.02
C LYS A 17 10.53 -1.98 18.03
N CYS A 18 9.34 -1.79 17.50
CA CYS A 18 8.97 -0.55 16.80
C CYS A 18 8.98 0.62 17.79
N ILE A 19 9.76 1.67 17.49
CA ILE A 19 9.83 2.93 18.29
C ILE A 19 8.84 3.98 17.75
N CYS A 20 7.97 3.60 16.81
CA CYS A 20 7.04 4.50 16.15
C CYS A 20 5.65 4.39 16.79
N THR A 21 5.03 5.52 17.14
CA THR A 21 3.63 5.55 17.56
C THR A 21 2.76 5.08 16.39
N SER A 22 1.77 4.22 16.65
CA SER A 22 0.90 3.57 15.63
C SER A 22 0.31 4.55 14.60
N LEU A 23 0.08 5.81 14.98
CA LEU A 23 -0.43 6.90 14.14
C LEU A 23 0.48 7.30 12.96
N GLN A 24 1.73 6.83 12.91
CA GLN A 24 2.66 7.16 11.83
C GLN A 24 2.73 6.11 10.73
N ILE A 25 2.18 4.91 10.91
CA ILE A 25 2.26 3.84 9.89
C ILE A 25 1.13 4.04 8.87
N LEU A 26 1.49 4.25 7.60
CA LEU A 26 0.54 4.32 6.50
C LEU A 26 0.11 2.93 6.07
N PHE A 27 1.06 2.09 5.67
CA PHE A 27 0.83 0.71 5.24
C PHE A 27 2.11 -0.12 5.41
N CYS A 28 2.01 -1.43 5.21
CA CYS A 28 3.14 -2.35 5.29
C CYS A 28 3.32 -3.12 3.99
N THR A 29 4.55 -3.42 3.63
CA THR A 29 4.90 -4.36 2.55
C THR A 29 5.71 -5.53 3.10
N LEU A 30 5.60 -6.68 2.45
CA LEU A 30 6.36 -7.88 2.76
C LEU A 30 7.63 -7.96 1.90
N ASN A 31 8.76 -8.26 2.52
CA ASN A 31 10.04 -8.55 1.88
C ASN A 31 10.60 -7.43 0.97
N THR A 32 10.12 -6.19 1.11
CA THR A 32 10.62 -5.03 0.37
C THR A 32 10.43 -3.74 1.15
N HIS A 33 11.43 -2.85 1.12
CA HIS A 33 11.35 -1.49 1.64
C HIS A 33 10.81 -0.48 0.60
N LYS A 34 10.66 -0.92 -0.66
CA LYS A 34 10.11 -0.07 -1.72
C LYS A 34 8.59 -0.02 -1.59
N VAL A 35 8.02 1.09 -2.07
CA VAL A 35 6.57 1.20 -2.25
C VAL A 35 6.16 0.31 -3.42
N ASP A 36 5.89 -0.94 -3.12
CA ASP A 36 5.52 -1.99 -4.07
C ASP A 36 4.16 -2.58 -3.65
N MET A 37 3.11 -2.19 -4.36
CA MET A 37 1.74 -2.56 -4.04
C MET A 37 1.41 -4.02 -4.35
N GLN A 38 2.27 -4.73 -5.10
CA GLN A 38 2.14 -6.17 -5.28
C GLN A 38 2.58 -6.94 -4.03
N LYS A 39 3.42 -6.32 -3.20
CA LYS A 39 3.90 -6.87 -1.93
C LYS A 39 3.21 -6.22 -0.73
N LEU A 40 2.06 -5.57 -0.93
CA LEU A 40 1.27 -5.00 0.14
C LEU A 40 0.83 -6.11 1.10
N LEU A 41 0.90 -5.84 2.41
CA LEU A 41 0.43 -6.76 3.43
C LEU A 41 -1.08 -7.02 3.24
N GLY A 42 -1.44 -8.27 2.90
CA GLY A 42 -2.81 -8.68 2.56
C GLY A 42 -3.49 -9.60 3.57
N GLY A 43 -3.02 -9.62 4.82
CA GLY A 43 -3.58 -10.45 5.89
C GLY A 43 -2.89 -11.81 6.08
N GLN A 44 -2.15 -12.33 5.10
CA GLN A 44 -1.27 -13.48 5.30
C GLN A 44 0.19 -13.08 5.39
N ILE A 45 0.91 -13.72 6.31
CA ILE A 45 2.33 -13.46 6.56
C ILE A 45 3.04 -14.80 6.67
N GLY A 46 4.01 -15.05 5.79
CA GLY A 46 4.92 -16.18 5.94
C GLY A 46 5.75 -16.03 7.22
N LEU A 47 6.01 -17.14 7.93
CA LEU A 47 6.75 -17.11 9.21
C LEU A 47 8.18 -16.50 9.09
N GLU A 48 8.72 -16.53 7.88
CA GLU A 48 10.05 -16.01 7.53
C GLU A 48 10.02 -14.62 6.87
N ASP A 49 8.84 -14.05 6.67
CA ASP A 49 8.71 -12.77 5.98
C ASP A 49 9.24 -11.60 6.83
N PHE A 50 9.85 -10.65 6.14
CA PHE A 50 10.20 -9.35 6.70
C PHE A 50 9.08 -8.36 6.42
N ILE A 51 8.52 -7.77 7.48
CA ILE A 51 7.52 -6.72 7.35
C ILE A 51 8.23 -5.36 7.36
N PHE A 52 7.99 -4.56 6.32
CA PHE A 52 8.47 -3.19 6.18
C PHE A 52 7.30 -2.23 6.36
N ALA A 53 7.33 -1.42 7.43
CA ALA A 53 6.32 -0.38 7.64
C ALA A 53 6.70 0.90 6.89
N HIS A 54 5.78 1.41 6.07
CA HIS A 54 5.88 2.70 5.40
C HIS A 54 5.25 3.76 6.29
N ILE A 55 6.08 4.68 6.78
CA ILE A 55 5.64 5.71 7.72
C ILE A 55 5.31 7.03 7.02
N ARG A 56 4.46 7.86 7.65
CA ARG A 56 4.13 9.21 7.22
C ARG A 56 5.39 10.04 6.96
N GLY A 57 5.47 10.61 5.77
CA GLY A 57 6.48 11.56 5.31
C GLY A 57 5.88 12.93 5.06
N ASP A 58 6.33 13.56 3.98
CA ASP A 58 5.93 14.92 3.65
C ASP A 58 4.46 14.99 3.20
N THR A 59 3.83 16.11 3.52
CA THR A 59 2.45 16.42 3.12
C THR A 59 2.49 17.36 1.92
N LYS A 60 1.61 17.13 0.96
CA LYS A 60 1.44 17.95 -0.24
C LYS A 60 -0.04 18.17 -0.53
N GLU A 61 -0.36 19.31 -1.12
CA GLU A 61 -1.69 19.60 -1.63
C GLU A 61 -1.68 19.62 -3.14
N VAL A 62 -2.70 19.03 -3.75
CA VAL A 62 -2.89 19.02 -5.19
C VAL A 62 -4.30 19.47 -5.51
N GLU A 63 -4.42 20.40 -6.46
CA GLU A 63 -5.70 20.77 -7.05
C GLU A 63 -5.99 19.86 -8.25
N VAL A 64 -7.21 19.34 -8.32
CA VAL A 64 -7.65 18.42 -9.36
C VAL A 64 -8.93 18.95 -9.99
N THR A 65 -8.93 19.09 -11.31
CA THR A 65 -10.16 19.39 -12.07
C THR A 65 -10.65 18.12 -12.73
N LYS A 66 -11.86 17.70 -12.39
CA LYS A 66 -12.46 16.48 -12.91
C LYS A 66 -13.04 16.70 -14.32
N THR A 67 -12.34 16.20 -15.34
CA THR A 67 -12.74 16.29 -16.76
C THR A 67 -13.49 15.06 -17.28
N GLU A 68 -13.47 13.96 -16.53
CA GLU A 68 -14.07 12.66 -16.84
C GLU A 68 -14.73 12.09 -15.57
N ASP A 69 -15.62 11.11 -15.71
CA ASP A 69 -16.28 10.49 -14.54
C ASP A 69 -15.29 9.82 -13.59
N ALA A 70 -14.24 9.21 -14.15
CA ALA A 70 -13.21 8.50 -13.39
C ALA A 70 -11.90 9.28 -13.34
N LEU A 71 -11.36 9.46 -12.13
CA LEU A 71 -10.05 10.07 -11.93
C LEU A 71 -8.89 9.14 -12.34
N GLY A 72 -9.15 7.84 -12.45
CA GLY A 72 -8.15 6.80 -12.74
C GLY A 72 -7.32 6.38 -11.53
N LEU A 73 -7.91 6.41 -10.33
CA LEU A 73 -7.31 5.90 -9.11
C LEU A 73 -7.93 4.56 -8.73
N THR A 74 -7.09 3.68 -8.17
CA THR A 74 -7.54 2.54 -7.38
C THR A 74 -7.14 2.78 -5.94
N ILE A 75 -8.12 2.87 -5.04
CA ILE A 75 -7.92 3.18 -3.61
C ILE A 75 -7.97 1.88 -2.80
N THR A 76 -7.12 1.79 -1.78
CA THR A 76 -7.17 0.75 -0.76
C THR A 76 -6.93 1.40 0.60
N ASP A 77 -7.04 0.65 1.70
CA ASP A 77 -6.75 1.14 3.04
C ASP A 77 -5.99 0.11 3.87
N ASN A 78 -5.51 0.54 5.03
CA ASN A 78 -4.74 -0.30 5.95
C ASN A 78 -5.59 -0.95 7.06
N GLY A 79 -6.92 -0.92 6.95
CA GLY A 79 -7.85 -1.36 7.98
C GLY A 79 -7.87 -0.50 9.26
N ALA A 80 -7.03 0.54 9.34
CA ALA A 80 -6.84 1.38 10.52
C ALA A 80 -7.08 2.89 10.24
N GLY A 81 -7.86 3.19 9.20
CA GLY A 81 -8.34 4.54 8.90
C GLY A 81 -7.43 5.38 8.01
N TYR A 82 -6.44 4.78 7.33
CA TYR A 82 -5.66 5.44 6.30
C TYR A 82 -5.93 4.81 4.93
N ALA A 83 -6.63 5.55 4.08
CA ALA A 83 -6.78 5.23 2.67
C ALA A 83 -5.57 5.76 1.87
N PHE A 84 -5.15 5.00 0.86
CA PHE A 84 -4.02 5.36 0.01
C PHE A 84 -4.18 4.83 -1.42
N ILE A 85 -3.41 5.43 -2.32
CA ILE A 85 -3.46 5.12 -3.75
C ILE A 85 -2.69 3.81 -4.01
N LYS A 86 -3.40 2.75 -4.39
CA LYS A 86 -2.81 1.45 -4.77
C LYS A 86 -2.38 1.44 -6.24
N ARG A 87 -3.16 2.08 -7.12
CA ARG A 87 -2.86 2.17 -8.56
C ARG A 87 -3.28 3.52 -9.13
N ILE A 88 -2.55 3.95 -10.15
CA ILE A 88 -2.91 5.08 -11.01
C ILE A 88 -2.97 4.55 -12.44
N LYS A 89 -4.13 4.67 -13.09
CA LYS A 89 -4.34 4.24 -14.47
C LYS A 89 -3.55 5.15 -15.42
N GLU A 90 -2.77 4.56 -16.33
CA GLU A 90 -2.02 5.32 -17.34
C GLU A 90 -2.96 6.17 -18.22
N GLY A 91 -2.53 7.39 -18.54
CA GLY A 91 -3.29 8.35 -19.36
C GLY A 91 -4.47 9.03 -18.65
N SER A 92 -4.81 8.62 -17.41
CA SER A 92 -5.89 9.21 -16.62
C SER A 92 -5.61 10.63 -16.13
N ILE A 93 -6.63 11.29 -15.56
CA ILE A 93 -6.52 12.61 -14.94
C ILE A 93 -5.39 12.61 -13.91
N MET A 94 -5.39 11.64 -13.00
CA MET A 94 -4.41 11.59 -11.91
C MET A 94 -3.01 11.20 -12.38
N ASN A 95 -2.89 10.45 -13.49
CA ASN A 95 -1.59 10.13 -14.08
C ASN A 95 -0.88 11.37 -14.66
N ARG A 96 -1.63 12.38 -15.08
CA ARG A 96 -1.09 13.62 -15.63
C ARG A 96 -0.60 14.60 -14.55
N ILE A 97 -0.87 14.32 -13.28
CA ILE A 97 -0.44 15.15 -12.14
C ILE A 97 0.86 14.56 -11.58
N PRO A 98 2.04 15.12 -11.92
CA PRO A 98 3.34 14.50 -11.60
C PRO A 98 3.63 14.46 -10.11
N THR A 99 2.97 15.31 -9.32
CA THR A 99 3.11 15.33 -7.88
C THR A 99 2.36 14.20 -7.21
N VAL A 100 1.42 13.50 -7.87
CA VAL A 100 0.68 12.37 -7.28
C VAL A 100 1.40 11.05 -7.57
N SER A 101 1.45 10.16 -6.60
CA SER A 101 2.19 8.90 -6.70
C SER A 101 1.46 7.75 -6.03
N VAL A 102 1.68 6.53 -6.54
CA VAL A 102 1.29 5.30 -5.86
C VAL A 102 1.91 5.28 -4.45
N GLY A 103 1.09 4.91 -3.47
CA GLY A 103 1.43 4.92 -2.05
C GLY A 103 1.12 6.21 -1.31
N ASP A 104 0.75 7.29 -1.99
CA ASP A 104 0.28 8.49 -1.30
C ASP A 104 -1.01 8.18 -0.53
N SER A 105 -1.03 8.53 0.76
CA SER A 105 -2.23 8.45 1.58
C SER A 105 -3.08 9.70 1.39
N ILE A 106 -4.38 9.52 1.21
CA ILE A 106 -5.34 10.63 1.12
C ILE A 106 -5.70 11.00 2.55
N GLU A 107 -5.45 12.24 2.95
CA GLU A 107 -5.73 12.71 4.31
C GLU A 107 -6.97 13.61 4.36
N ALA A 108 -7.19 14.41 3.31
CA ALA A 108 -8.35 15.28 3.19
C ALA A 108 -8.76 15.51 1.74
N ILE A 109 -10.05 15.80 1.53
CA ILE A 109 -10.66 16.24 0.28
C ILE A 109 -11.37 17.57 0.59
N ASN A 110 -11.04 18.67 -0.10
CA ASN A 110 -11.60 20.01 0.17
C ASN A 110 -11.55 20.39 1.66
N ASP A 111 -10.38 20.27 2.28
CA ASP A 111 -10.13 20.50 3.71
C ASP A 111 -10.88 19.60 4.71
N GLN A 112 -11.81 18.77 4.24
CA GLN A 112 -12.47 17.77 5.06
C GLN A 112 -11.56 16.55 5.22
N THR A 113 -11.16 16.28 6.46
CA THR A 113 -10.38 15.07 6.75
C THR A 113 -11.19 13.81 6.47
N ILE A 114 -10.53 12.83 5.85
CA ILE A 114 -11.10 11.50 5.58
C ILE A 114 -10.39 10.41 6.39
N VAL A 115 -9.57 10.79 7.38
CA VAL A 115 -8.94 9.85 8.31
C VAL A 115 -10.04 9.10 9.08
N GLY A 116 -9.96 7.78 9.09
CA GLY A 116 -10.99 6.90 9.65
C GLY A 116 -11.99 6.36 8.62
N CYS A 117 -12.08 6.97 7.43
CA CYS A 117 -12.89 6.44 6.34
C CYS A 117 -12.25 5.18 5.74
N ARG A 118 -13.10 4.25 5.32
CA ARG A 118 -12.69 3.09 4.52
C ARG A 118 -12.47 3.49 3.06
N HIS A 119 -11.67 2.70 2.35
CA HIS A 119 -11.31 2.95 0.95
C HIS A 119 -12.52 3.13 0.04
N TYR A 120 -13.61 2.39 0.27
CA TYR A 120 -14.84 2.48 -0.53
C TYR A 120 -15.59 3.81 -0.33
N GLU A 121 -15.52 4.38 0.88
CA GLU A 121 -16.12 5.70 1.17
C GLU A 121 -15.32 6.79 0.47
N VAL A 122 -13.98 6.72 0.54
CA VAL A 122 -13.08 7.66 -0.13
C VAL A 122 -13.26 7.58 -1.65
N ALA A 123 -13.31 6.37 -2.21
CA ALA A 123 -13.55 6.15 -3.64
C ALA A 123 -14.91 6.71 -4.08
N LYS A 124 -15.96 6.54 -3.25
CA LYS A 124 -17.27 7.12 -3.49
C LYS A 124 -17.23 8.65 -3.47
N MET A 125 -16.62 9.26 -2.47
CA MET A 125 -16.48 10.72 -2.38
C MET A 125 -15.78 11.31 -3.60
N LEU A 126 -14.67 10.71 -4.03
CA LEU A 126 -13.94 11.12 -5.24
C LEU A 126 -14.78 10.98 -6.52
N ARG A 127 -15.59 9.91 -6.61
CA ARG A 127 -16.52 9.69 -7.73
C ARG A 127 -17.67 10.69 -7.74
N GLU A 128 -18.11 11.16 -6.58
CA GLU A 128 -19.20 12.13 -6.44
C GLU A 128 -18.75 13.59 -6.58
N MET A 129 -17.43 13.86 -6.67
CA MET A 129 -16.93 15.21 -6.93
C MET A 129 -17.53 15.79 -8.22
N PRO A 130 -17.96 17.07 -8.22
CA PRO A 130 -18.53 17.72 -9.39
C PRO A 130 -17.56 17.72 -10.57
N GLN A 131 -18.07 17.47 -11.77
CA GLN A 131 -17.29 17.66 -13.00
C GLN A 131 -17.03 19.15 -13.23
N ALA A 132 -15.92 19.45 -13.90
CA ALA A 132 -15.47 20.80 -14.29
C ALA A 132 -15.27 21.81 -13.13
N GLN A 133 -15.35 21.37 -11.87
CA GLN A 133 -14.97 22.18 -10.71
C GLN A 133 -13.67 21.64 -10.11
N PRO A 134 -12.73 22.52 -9.73
CA PRO A 134 -11.53 22.10 -9.01
C PRO A 134 -11.90 21.65 -7.60
N PHE A 135 -11.24 20.61 -7.13
CA PHE A 135 -11.24 20.18 -5.73
C PHE A 135 -9.80 19.93 -5.26
N THR A 136 -9.55 20.04 -3.96
CA THR A 136 -8.22 19.86 -3.40
C THR A 136 -8.09 18.49 -2.73
N LEU A 137 -6.92 17.88 -2.88
CA LEU A 137 -6.52 16.68 -2.15
C LEU A 137 -5.29 17.01 -1.31
N ARG A 138 -5.37 16.73 -0.01
CA ARG A 138 -4.20 16.70 0.87
C ARG A 138 -3.67 15.27 0.94
N LEU A 139 -2.45 15.09 0.44
CA LEU A 139 -1.79 13.80 0.30
C LEU A 139 -0.58 13.72 1.23
N VAL A 140 -0.40 12.58 1.89
CA VAL A 140 0.76 12.29 2.72
C VAL A 140 1.59 11.21 2.05
N GLN A 141 2.84 11.54 1.73
CA GLN A 141 3.75 10.60 1.07
C GLN A 141 4.34 9.63 2.10
N PRO A 142 4.56 8.35 1.74
CA PRO A 142 5.36 7.47 2.57
C PRO A 142 6.83 7.95 2.55
N LYS A 143 7.50 7.93 3.70
CA LYS A 143 8.93 8.20 3.77
C LYS A 143 9.68 7.15 2.95
N ARG A 144 10.25 7.59 1.84
CA ARG A 144 11.16 6.76 1.06
C ARG A 144 12.54 6.86 1.68
N ALA A 145 13.16 5.73 1.99
CA ALA A 145 14.59 5.73 2.29
C ALA A 145 15.30 6.29 1.06
N PHE A 146 15.96 7.43 1.21
CA PHE A 146 16.61 8.21 0.15
C PHE A 146 17.05 7.37 -1.07
N ASP A 147 16.68 7.80 -2.29
CA ASP A 147 17.23 7.32 -3.57
C ASP A 147 18.76 7.59 -3.72
N MET A 148 19.44 8.02 -2.64
CA MET A 148 20.88 8.31 -2.55
C MET A 148 21.77 7.06 -2.38
N ILE A 149 21.41 5.94 -2.99
CA ILE A 149 22.37 4.87 -3.31
C ILE A 149 22.30 4.60 -4.82
N SER A 150 22.27 5.66 -5.61
CA SER A 150 22.74 5.57 -6.99
C SER A 150 24.27 5.55 -6.98
N GLN A 151 24.83 4.43 -7.44
CA GLN A 151 26.26 4.15 -7.64
C GLN A 151 27.07 3.77 -6.37
N ARG A 152 27.08 2.47 -6.06
CA ARG A 152 28.30 1.63 -5.97
C ARG A 152 27.92 0.27 -5.37
N THR A 153 27.69 -0.72 -6.23
CA THR A 153 28.58 -1.89 -6.40
C THR A 153 27.93 -2.89 -7.35
N ARG A 154 28.75 -3.40 -8.26
CA ARG A 154 28.45 -4.45 -9.23
C ARG A 154 28.02 -5.76 -8.55
N SER A 155 27.23 -6.52 -9.30
CA SER A 155 27.16 -7.99 -9.36
C SER A 155 26.78 -8.74 -8.08
N SER A 156 25.55 -9.26 -8.07
CA SER A 156 25.32 -10.67 -7.72
C SER A 156 24.08 -11.17 -8.47
N LYS A 157 24.27 -12.26 -9.22
CA LYS A 157 23.21 -13.04 -9.85
C LYS A 157 22.26 -13.52 -8.75
N SER A 158 20.96 -13.21 -8.85
CA SER A 158 19.95 -13.93 -8.10
C SER A 158 19.63 -15.22 -8.83
N SER A 159 19.85 -16.31 -8.12
CA SER A 159 19.51 -17.68 -8.45
C SER A 159 18.03 -17.84 -8.80
N SER A 160 17.80 -18.76 -9.72
CA SER A 160 16.52 -19.33 -10.12
C SER A 160 15.55 -19.54 -8.96
N GLU A 161 14.30 -19.12 -9.16
CA GLU A 161 13.14 -19.48 -8.36
C GLU A 161 12.92 -21.00 -8.45
N GLU A 162 13.38 -21.73 -7.44
CA GLU A 162 12.92 -23.08 -7.19
C GLU A 162 11.55 -23.02 -6.52
N LYS A 163 10.52 -23.19 -7.36
CA LYS A 163 9.14 -23.46 -6.97
C LYS A 163 9.10 -24.85 -6.32
N ILE A 164 9.43 -24.94 -5.03
CA ILE A 164 9.24 -26.16 -4.22
C ILE A 164 8.00 -25.95 -3.37
N GLY A 165 6.89 -26.51 -3.85
CA GLY A 165 5.69 -26.72 -3.06
C GLY A 165 6.01 -27.65 -1.90
N SER A 166 6.04 -27.11 -0.70
CA SER A 166 6.01 -27.87 0.55
C SER A 166 5.34 -26.98 1.59
N GLY A 167 4.33 -27.51 2.27
CA GLY A 167 3.35 -26.77 3.09
C GLY A 167 3.98 -25.70 3.98
N ARG A 168 4.05 -24.47 3.48
CA ARG A 168 4.48 -23.30 4.25
C ARG A 168 3.28 -22.83 5.04
N GLU A 169 3.38 -22.95 6.35
CA GLU A 169 2.45 -22.32 7.29
C GLU A 169 2.58 -20.80 7.18
N THR A 170 1.44 -20.12 7.28
CA THR A 170 1.33 -18.66 7.26
C THR A 170 0.53 -18.21 8.48
N LEU A 171 0.86 -17.05 9.02
CA LEU A 171 0.04 -16.38 10.00
C LEU A 171 -1.09 -15.64 9.26
N ARG A 172 -2.33 -16.04 9.52
CA ARG A 172 -3.54 -15.38 9.02
C ARG A 172 -4.00 -14.32 10.03
N LEU A 173 -3.94 -13.07 9.61
CA LEU A 173 -4.59 -11.94 10.25
C LEU A 173 -6.03 -11.85 9.73
N ARG A 174 -6.95 -11.44 10.61
CA ARG A 174 -8.37 -11.28 10.31
C ARG A 174 -8.81 -9.91 10.82
N ALA A 175 -9.64 -9.20 10.06
CA ALA A 175 -10.30 -7.97 10.51
C ALA A 175 -11.02 -8.14 11.86
N THR A 176 -11.62 -9.31 12.09
CA THR A 176 -12.26 -9.69 13.34
C THR A 176 -11.81 -11.08 13.78
N GLY A 177 -11.41 -11.22 15.05
CA GLY A 177 -10.95 -12.48 15.64
C GLY A 177 -9.45 -12.53 15.93
N THR A 178 -9.00 -13.68 16.47
CA THR A 178 -7.58 -13.94 16.76
C THR A 178 -6.83 -14.42 15.53
N ALA A 179 -5.59 -13.96 15.38
CA ALA A 179 -4.70 -14.46 14.34
C ALA A 179 -4.40 -15.95 14.54
N THR A 180 -4.38 -16.70 13.43
CA THR A 180 -4.22 -18.17 13.42
C THR A 180 -3.08 -18.57 12.50
N VAL A 181 -2.42 -19.68 12.81
CA VAL A 181 -1.45 -20.30 11.88
C VAL A 181 -2.24 -21.25 10.97
N GLU A 182 -2.19 -21.00 9.67
CA GLU A 182 -2.94 -21.73 8.64
C GLU A 182 -1.99 -22.11 7.49
N GLN A 183 -2.37 -23.12 6.69
CA GLN A 183 -1.62 -23.40 5.47
C GLN A 183 -1.75 -22.23 4.50
N ALA A 184 -0.70 -21.98 3.71
CA ALA A 184 -0.79 -21.02 2.61
C ALA A 184 -1.97 -21.38 1.68
N PRO A 185 -2.64 -20.39 1.07
CA PRO A 185 -3.71 -20.66 0.12
C PRO A 185 -3.19 -21.51 -1.04
N SER A 186 -4.06 -22.33 -1.58
CA SER A 186 -3.79 -23.04 -2.82
C SER A 186 -3.71 -22.07 -4.00
N GLU A 187 -3.00 -22.44 -5.07
CA GLU A 187 -2.91 -21.62 -6.30
C GLU A 187 -4.30 -21.25 -6.86
N PHE A 188 -5.29 -22.13 -6.68
CA PHE A 188 -6.68 -21.86 -7.09
C PHE A 188 -7.36 -20.79 -6.24
N GLU A 189 -7.12 -20.78 -4.92
CA GLU A 189 -7.68 -19.76 -4.02
C GLU A 189 -7.04 -18.39 -4.27
N GLU A 190 -5.72 -18.36 -4.55
CA GLU A 190 -5.03 -17.13 -4.94
C GLU A 190 -5.58 -16.55 -6.25
N GLU A 191 -5.77 -17.40 -7.28
CA GLU A 191 -6.33 -16.98 -8.56
C GLU A 191 -7.78 -16.47 -8.42
N ALA A 192 -8.59 -17.13 -7.57
CA ALA A 192 -9.96 -16.69 -7.31
C ALA A 192 -10.00 -15.32 -6.61
N ALA A 193 -9.14 -15.10 -5.61
CA ALA A 193 -9.03 -13.82 -4.93
C ALA A 193 -8.61 -12.70 -5.89
N GLU A 194 -7.62 -12.95 -6.75
CA GLU A 194 -7.17 -11.97 -7.75
C GLU A 194 -8.31 -11.56 -8.72
N LYS A 195 -9.09 -12.52 -9.21
CA LYS A 195 -10.24 -12.25 -10.09
C LYS A 195 -11.32 -11.42 -9.40
N MET A 196 -11.57 -11.65 -8.11
CA MET A 196 -12.52 -10.82 -7.35
C MET A 196 -12.00 -9.38 -7.20
N ASP A 197 -10.71 -9.23 -6.91
CA ASP A 197 -10.05 -7.94 -6.76
C ASP A 197 -10.07 -7.13 -8.08
N ASP A 198 -9.91 -7.81 -9.23
CA ASP A 198 -10.03 -7.20 -10.56
C ASP A 198 -11.46 -6.72 -10.87
N LEU A 199 -12.48 -7.48 -10.44
CA LEU A 199 -13.87 -7.06 -10.59
C LEU A 199 -14.19 -5.83 -9.74
N LEU A 200 -13.73 -5.81 -8.48
CA LEU A 200 -13.88 -4.66 -7.59
C LEU A 200 -13.17 -3.43 -8.14
N GLU A 201 -11.99 -3.60 -8.71
CA GLU A 201 -11.25 -2.51 -9.31
C GLU A 201 -11.99 -1.96 -10.54
N SER A 202 -12.46 -2.83 -11.43
CA SER A 202 -13.14 -2.41 -12.65
C SER A 202 -14.48 -1.71 -12.39
N TYR A 203 -15.22 -2.15 -11.36
CA TYR A 203 -16.55 -1.60 -11.06
C TYR A 203 -16.50 -0.43 -10.08
N MET A 204 -15.61 -0.49 -9.08
CA MET A 204 -15.59 0.43 -7.94
C MET A 204 -14.31 1.24 -7.80
N GLY A 205 -13.24 0.90 -8.52
CA GLY A 205 -11.93 1.56 -8.34
C GLY A 205 -11.34 1.32 -6.96
N ILE A 206 -11.61 0.17 -6.36
CA ILE A 206 -11.05 -0.25 -5.07
C ILE A 206 -10.45 -1.65 -5.17
N ARG A 207 -9.55 -1.98 -4.26
CA ARG A 207 -9.11 -3.36 -3.98
C ARG A 207 -9.06 -3.59 -2.49
N ASP A 208 -9.52 -4.75 -2.06
CA ASP A 208 -9.57 -5.15 -0.65
C ASP A 208 -9.25 -6.63 -0.54
N LEU A 209 -8.14 -6.94 0.12
CA LEU A 209 -7.63 -8.30 0.24
C LEU A 209 -8.32 -9.09 1.36
N GLU A 210 -9.10 -8.43 2.22
CA GLU A 210 -9.83 -9.07 3.33
C GLU A 210 -11.34 -9.25 3.10
N LEU A 211 -11.87 -8.72 1.99
CA LEU A 211 -13.28 -8.90 1.58
C LEU A 211 -13.53 -10.31 1.03
#